data_AF-S2YCU2-F1
#
_entry.id   AF-S2YCU2-F1
#
_cell.length_a   1.000
_cell.length_b   1.000
_cell.length_c   1.000
_cell.angle_alpha   90.00
_cell.angle_beta   90.00
_cell.angle_gamma   90.00
#
_symmetry.space_group_name_H-M   'P 1'
#
loop_
_entity.id
_entity.type
_entity.pdbx_description
1 polymer ?
#
loop_
_entity_poly.entity_id
_entity_poly.type
_entity_poly.pdbx_seq_one_letter_code
_entity_poly.pdbx_strand_id
1 'polypeptide(L)' 'MSESLAVPTDPEALLTPEQVSALTQLEPRTLANLRWRRTGPTYVKLGNGRAAPVRYRRAAVLDWLKSSPPRAA' A
#
# COMPACT_ATOMS: atom_id res chain seq x y z
N MET A 1 -10.60 -7.75 -14.13
CA MET A 1 -9.42 -6.96 -14.51
C MET A 1 -8.42 -7.06 -13.37
N SER A 2 -7.76 -8.21 -13.24
CA SER A 2 -6.73 -8.44 -12.23
C SER A 2 -5.40 -8.27 -12.94
N GLU A 3 -4.87 -7.05 -12.89
CA GLU A 3 -3.54 -6.75 -13.40
C GLU A 3 -2.56 -7.67 -12.63
N SER A 4 -1.76 -8.43 -13.37
CA SER A 4 -0.89 -9.47 -12.87
C SER A 4 -0.13 -9.04 -11.62
N LEU A 5 -0.12 -9.86 -10.56
CA LEU A 5 0.52 -9.61 -9.25
C LEU A 5 2.06 -9.54 -9.30
N ALA A 6 2.65 -9.13 -10.42
CA ALA A 6 4.05 -8.74 -10.47
C ALA A 6 4.19 -7.47 -9.63
N VAL A 7 4.78 -7.61 -8.44
CA VAL A 7 5.15 -6.46 -7.61
C VAL A 7 6.44 -5.88 -8.20
N PRO A 8 6.40 -4.70 -8.85
CA PRO A 8 7.59 -4.10 -9.46
C PRO A 8 8.67 -3.86 -8.41
N THR A 9 9.93 -4.09 -8.77
CA THR A 9 11.07 -4.02 -7.84
C THR A 9 11.56 -2.59 -7.61
N ASP A 10 11.21 -1.66 -8.50
CA ASP A 10 11.64 -0.27 -8.46
C ASP A 10 11.12 0.47 -7.20
N PRO A 11 11.97 1.23 -6.49
CA PRO A 11 11.59 1.91 -5.25
C PRO A 11 10.52 2.98 -5.46
N GLU A 12 10.53 3.65 -6.61
CA GLU A 12 9.57 4.71 -6.97
C GLU A 12 8.29 4.15 -7.61
N ALA A 13 8.18 2.82 -7.78
CA ALA A 13 6.99 2.22 -8.33
C ALA A 13 5.77 2.48 -7.44
N LEU A 14 4.67 2.88 -8.10
CA LEU A 14 3.38 3.11 -7.48
C LEU A 14 2.58 1.81 -7.43
N LEU A 15 2.59 1.18 -6.27
CA LEU A 15 1.90 -0.06 -5.98
C LEU A 15 0.40 0.15 -5.78
N THR A 16 -0.41 -0.75 -6.31
CA THR A 16 -1.83 -0.86 -5.98
C THR A 16 -2.02 -1.45 -4.56
N PRO A 17 -3.21 -1.32 -3.95
CA PRO A 17 -3.48 -1.96 -2.67
C PRO A 17 -3.27 -3.49 -2.72
N GLU A 18 -3.52 -4.13 -3.85
CA GLU A 18 -3.30 -5.57 -4.05
C GLU A 18 -1.81 -5.92 -4.09
N GLN A 19 -0.99 -5.11 -4.77
CA GLN A 19 0.46 -5.31 -4.78
C GLN A 19 1.08 -5.05 -3.40
N VAL A 20 0.59 -4.04 -2.66
CA VAL A 20 1.02 -3.82 -1.27
C VAL A 20 0.58 -4.98 -0.37
N SER A 21 -0.62 -5.53 -0.60
CA SER A 21 -1.10 -6.70 0.11
C SER A 21 -0.18 -7.89 -0.11
N ALA A 22 0.22 -8.17 -1.36
CA ALA A 22 1.19 -9.21 -1.67
C ALA A 22 2.56 -8.95 -1.01
N LEU A 23 3.02 -7.70 -0.94
CA LEU A 23 4.31 -7.35 -0.35
C LEU A 23 4.31 -7.39 1.19
N THR A 24 3.22 -6.98 1.83
CA THR A 24 3.11 -6.85 3.30
C THR A 24 2.41 -8.05 3.96
N GLN A 25 1.80 -8.93 3.16
CA GLN A 25 0.90 -10.01 3.59
C GLN A 25 -0.32 -9.52 4.40
N LEU A 26 -0.67 -8.23 4.29
CA LEU A 26 -1.86 -7.65 4.90
C LEU A 26 -3.00 -7.61 3.90
N GLU A 27 -4.22 -7.88 4.34
CA GLU A 27 -5.38 -7.74 3.47
C GLU A 27 -5.59 -6.29 2.99
N PRO A 28 -6.09 -6.06 1.76
CA PRO A 28 -6.41 -4.71 1.27
C PRO A 28 -7.37 -3.94 2.19
N ARG A 29 -8.25 -4.66 2.89
CA ARG A 29 -9.15 -4.11 3.92
C ARG A 29 -8.37 -3.56 5.12
N THR A 30 -7.36 -4.29 5.60
CA THR A 30 -6.46 -3.83 6.66
C THR A 30 -5.69 -2.60 6.21
N LEU A 31 -5.18 -2.58 4.97
CA LEU A 31 -4.52 -1.40 4.39
C LEU A 31 -5.48 -0.20 4.28
N ALA A 32 -6.77 -0.41 4.00
CA ALA A 32 -7.78 0.65 4.04
C ALA A 32 -7.97 1.21 5.45
N ASN A 33 -8.01 0.34 6.47
CA ASN A 33 -8.11 0.75 7.86
C ASN A 33 -6.88 1.56 8.31
N LEU A 34 -5.68 1.10 7.97
CA LEU A 34 -4.43 1.80 8.26
C LEU A 34 -4.36 3.21 7.64
N ARG A 35 -4.85 3.35 6.39
CA ARG A 35 -4.98 4.66 5.74
C ARG A 35 -5.92 5.58 6.51
N TRP A 36 -7.07 5.06 6.95
CA TRP A 36 -8.06 5.82 7.70
C TRP A 36 -7.51 6.26 9.07
N ARG A 37 -6.79 5.37 9.76
CA ARG A 37 -6.12 5.65 11.04
C ARG A 37 -4.86 6.51 10.93
N ARG A 38 -4.36 6.74 9.71
CA ARG A 38 -3.07 7.42 9.43
C ARG A 38 -1.86 6.75 10.10
N THR A 39 -1.92 5.43 10.32
CA THR A 39 -0.85 4.63 10.94
C THR A 39 -0.15 3.70 9.94
N GLY A 40 -0.49 3.81 8.66
CA GLY A 40 0.03 2.99 7.58
C GLY A 40 1.10 3.66 6.72
N PRO A 41 1.53 2.97 5.66
CA PRO A 41 2.49 3.53 4.71
C PRO A 41 1.90 4.73 3.96
N THR A 42 2.78 5.66 3.57
CA THR A 42 2.39 6.85 2.80
C THR A 42 1.69 6.44 1.51
N TYR A 43 0.54 7.05 1.25
CA TYR A 43 -0.27 6.81 0.07
C TYR A 43 -0.43 8.07 -0.76
N VAL A 44 -0.59 7.88 -2.06
CA VAL A 44 -0.90 8.92 -3.03
C VAL A 44 -2.26 8.62 -3.62
N LYS A 45 -3.13 9.62 -3.63
CA LYS A 45 -4.45 9.52 -4.24
C LYS A 45 -4.39 10.14 -5.63
N LEU A 46 -4.70 9.37 -6.66
CA LEU A 46 -4.69 9.82 -8.05
C LEU A 46 -6.05 10.44 -8.41
N GLY A 47 -6.35 11.60 -7.83
CA GLY A 47 -7.54 12.41 -8.11
C GLY A 47 -8.33 12.83 -6.87
N ASN A 48 -9.32 13.71 -7.09
CA ASN A 48 -10.08 14.34 -6.01
C ASN A 48 -11.38 13.59 -5.63
N GLY A 49 -11.83 12.64 -6.45
CA GLY A 49 -13.08 11.89 -6.22
C GLY A 49 -13.02 10.94 -5.02
N ARG A 50 -14.18 10.56 -4.47
CA ARG A 50 -14.27 9.53 -3.40
C ARG A 50 -13.72 8.17 -3.85
N ALA A 51 -13.93 7.81 -5.11
CA ALA A 51 -13.47 6.57 -5.72
C ALA A 51 -12.09 6.71 -6.40
N ALA A 52 -11.37 7.82 -6.21
CA ALA A 52 -10.09 7.99 -6.89
C ALA A 52 -9.08 6.93 -6.42
N PRO A 53 -8.31 6.33 -7.35
CA PRO A 53 -7.43 5.23 -7.04
C PRO A 53 -6.33 5.66 -6.07
N VAL A 54 -6.02 4.78 -5.13
CA VAL A 54 -4.97 4.98 -4.15
C VAL A 54 -3.78 4.10 -4.52
N ARG A 55 -2.60 4.73 -4.58
CA ARG A 55 -1.32 4.08 -4.85
C ARG A 55 -0.39 4.28 -3.67
N TYR A 56 0.62 3.43 -3.56
CA TYR A 56 1.65 3.52 -2.53
C TYR A 56 3.01 3.47 -3.19
N ARG A 57 3.96 4.31 -2.77
CA ARG A 57 5.34 4.15 -3.24
C ARG A 57 5.95 2.94 -2.57
N ARG A 58 6.59 2.06 -3.35
CA ARG A 58 7.27 0.86 -2.83
C ARG A 58 8.25 1.21 -1.71
N ALA A 59 9.09 2.24 -1.92
CA ALA A 59 10.04 2.70 -0.92
C ALA A 59 9.37 3.08 0.41
N ALA A 60 8.26 3.82 0.36
CA ALA A 60 7.52 4.23 1.56
C ALA A 60 6.87 3.04 2.29
N VAL A 61 6.41 2.03 1.56
CA VAL A 61 5.89 0.79 2.17
C VAL A 61 7.00 0.04 2.89
N LEU A 62 8.17 -0.12 2.25
CA LEU A 62 9.33 -0.78 2.84
C LEU A 62 9.86 -0.01 4.05
N ASP A 63 9.91 1.32 3.97
CA ASP A 63 10.34 2.18 5.07
C ASP A 63 9.39 2.07 6.28
N TRP A 64 8.08 2.03 6.04
CA TRP A 64 7.08 1.77 7.06
C TRP A 64 7.26 0.39 7.70
N LEU A 65 7.50 -0.66 6.90
CA LEU A 65 7.77 -2.02 7.42
C LEU A 65 9.02 -2.06 8.31
N LYS A 66 10.06 -1.27 7.99
CA LYS A 66 11.27 -1.16 8.80
C LYS A 66 11.03 -0.39 10.10
N SER A 67 10.23 0.68 10.04
CA SER A 67 9.98 1.59 11.17
C SER A 67 8.95 1.02 12.16
N SER A 68 8.00 0.23 11.68
CA SER A 68 6.99 -0.44 12.49
C SER A 68 6.60 -1.75 11.81
N PRO A 69 7.19 -2.90 12.19
CA PRO A 69 6.75 -4.17 11.66
C PRO A 69 5.25 -4.31 11.94
N PRO A 70 4.43 -4.77 10.97
CA PRO A 70 3.02 -5.01 11.19
C PRO A 70 2.95 -6.02 12.34
N ARG A 71 2.54 -5.53 13.50
CA ARG A 71 2.36 -6.38 14.67
C ARG A 71 1.14 -7.22 14.34
N ALA A 72 1.36 -8.44 13.86
CA ALA A 72 0.34 -9.46 13.74
C ALA A 72 -0.27 -9.60 15.14
N ALA A 73 -1.44 -9.01 15.31
CA ALA A 73 -2.25 -9.16 16.51
C ALA A 73 -2.91 -10.53 16.49
#